data_AF-A0A7W1KL15-F1
#
_entry.id   AF-A0A7W1KL15-F1
#
_cell.length_a   1.000
_cell.length_b   1.000
_cell.length_c   1.000
_cell.angle_alpha   90.00
_cell.angle_beta   90.00
_cell.angle_gamma   90.00
#
_symmetry.space_group_name_H-M   'P 1'
#
loop_
_entity.id
_entity.type
_entity.pdbx_description
1 polymer ?
#
loop_
_entity_poly.entity_id
_entity_poly.type
_entity_poly.pdbx_seq_one_letter_code
_entity_poly.pdbx_strand_id
1 'polypeptide(L)'
;MRSTTTGNVSNSAYDLIPAFSLMRGSRANLRWRSSWKFFCGTASVPAWCDRPGSAKSILNVADKKFAPRAGMSWNPGLGKFMLTLVYDPTPATTNDSPRFTGGLMVLLSPNPWGPWETVFSSGTSWPGGSTAVCDPAGWGAGERADIPTKYLSADGKTFYLFSSGGDCLSIARGVLIQ
;
A
#
# COMPACT_ATOMS: atom_id res chain seq x y z
N MET A 1 8.48 15.83 -14.07
CA MET A 1 7.33 15.23 -14.79
C MET A 1 6.06 15.95 -14.34
N ARG A 2 5.31 16.59 -15.25
CA ARG A 2 3.98 17.13 -14.95
C ARG A 2 2.95 16.24 -15.63
N SER A 3 2.04 15.65 -14.86
CA SER A 3 0.94 14.86 -15.38
C SER A 3 -0.15 15.81 -15.89
N THR A 4 -0.66 15.57 -17.11
CA THR A 4 -1.85 16.23 -17.67
C THR A 4 -3.13 15.42 -17.41
N THR A 5 -3.07 14.41 -16.55
CA THR A 5 -4.20 13.52 -16.28
C THR A 5 -5.19 14.23 -15.38
N THR A 6 -6.38 14.54 -15.89
CA THR A 6 -7.51 15.00 -15.11
C THR A 6 -8.13 13.82 -14.36
N GLY A 7 -8.08 13.87 -13.03
CA GLY A 7 -8.80 12.98 -12.12
C GLY A 7 -9.38 13.79 -10.96
N ASN A 8 -10.37 13.26 -10.25
CA ASN A 8 -10.98 13.92 -9.10
C ASN A 8 -10.09 13.85 -7.83
N VAL A 9 -8.80 13.60 -7.98
CA VAL A 9 -7.83 13.51 -6.89
C VAL A 9 -6.77 14.57 -7.10
N SER A 10 -6.22 15.07 -5.99
CA SER A 10 -5.13 16.03 -6.02
C SER A 10 -3.96 15.54 -6.88
N ASN A 11 -3.32 16.47 -7.59
CA ASN A 11 -2.11 16.20 -8.38
C ASN A 11 -0.84 16.17 -7.52
N SER A 12 -0.97 16.34 -6.20
CA SER A 12 0.12 16.20 -5.25
C SER A 12 0.42 14.73 -4.99
N ALA A 13 1.71 14.36 -5.03
CA ALA A 13 2.17 13.03 -4.64
C ALA A 13 2.11 12.79 -3.11
N TYR A 14 1.75 13.81 -2.33
CA TYR A 14 1.76 13.79 -0.87
C TYR A 14 0.37 13.76 -0.26
N ASP A 15 -0.66 14.06 -1.05
CA ASP A 15 -2.01 14.10 -0.54
C ASP A 15 -2.51 12.68 -0.28
N LEU A 16 -3.15 12.50 0.87
CA LEU A 16 -3.66 11.20 1.26
C LEU A 16 -4.82 10.80 0.35
N ILE A 17 -4.87 9.51 0.00
CA ILE A 17 -5.90 8.93 -0.86
C ILE A 17 -6.81 7.99 -0.08
N PRO A 18 -8.12 7.93 -0.41
CA PRO A 18 -9.06 7.07 0.32
C PRO A 18 -8.93 5.59 -0.06
N ALA A 19 -8.34 5.27 -1.22
CA ALA A 19 -8.36 3.93 -1.79
C ALA A 19 -7.32 3.73 -2.90
N PHE A 20 -7.07 2.47 -3.24
CA PHE A 20 -6.24 2.06 -4.37
C PHE A 20 -7.06 1.28 -5.41
N SER A 21 -6.62 1.34 -6.66
CA SER A 21 -7.12 0.48 -7.74
C SER A 21 -5.94 -0.25 -8.43
N LEU A 22 -6.24 -1.18 -9.33
CA LEU A 22 -5.23 -1.90 -10.10
C LEU A 22 -5.27 -1.52 -11.57
N MET A 23 -4.08 -1.50 -12.15
CA MET A 23 -3.88 -1.57 -13.59
C MET A 23 -3.05 -2.80 -13.91
N ARG A 24 -3.36 -3.47 -15.02
CA ARG A 24 -2.55 -4.56 -15.56
C ARG A 24 -2.34 -4.37 -17.06
N GLY A 25 -1.39 -5.09 -17.62
CA GLY A 25 -1.20 -5.20 -19.06
C GLY A 25 -0.30 -6.38 -19.39
N SER A 26 -0.19 -6.71 -20.68
CA SER A 26 0.81 -7.68 -21.14
C SER A 26 2.19 -7.15 -20.82
N ARG A 27 3.05 -7.99 -20.22
CA ARG A 27 4.43 -7.63 -19.89
C ARG A 27 5.20 -7.14 -21.13
N ALA A 28 4.96 -7.73 -22.30
CA ALA A 28 5.61 -7.35 -23.55
C ALA A 28 5.20 -5.95 -24.03
N ASN A 29 3.98 -5.51 -23.69
CA ASN A 29 3.36 -4.31 -24.26
C ASN A 29 3.00 -3.26 -23.20
N LEU A 30 3.55 -3.36 -21.98
CA LEU A 30 3.17 -2.51 -20.86
C LEU A 30 3.46 -1.02 -21.07
N ARG A 31 4.31 -0.66 -22.05
CA ARG A 31 4.56 0.73 -22.44
C ARG A 31 3.42 1.34 -23.27
N TRP A 32 2.59 0.51 -23.89
CA TRP A 32 1.52 0.93 -24.77
C TRP A 32 0.21 1.05 -24.01
N ARG A 33 -0.40 2.24 -24.06
CA ARG A 33 -1.69 2.52 -23.39
C ARG A 33 -2.79 1.53 -23.79
N SER A 34 -2.79 1.05 -25.04
CA SER A 34 -3.73 0.05 -25.55
C SER A 34 -3.61 -1.31 -24.85
N SER A 35 -2.46 -1.62 -24.23
CA SER A 35 -2.29 -2.84 -23.45
C SER A 35 -2.84 -2.72 -22.03
N TRP A 36 -3.18 -1.51 -21.56
CA TRP A 36 -3.58 -1.29 -20.18
C TRP A 36 -5.04 -1.64 -19.97
N LYS A 37 -5.30 -2.42 -18.92
CA LYS A 37 -6.63 -2.72 -18.41
C LYS A 37 -6.71 -2.31 -16.95
N PHE A 38 -7.86 -1.81 -16.53
CA PHE A 38 -8.11 -1.30 -15.19
C PHE A 38 -9.11 -2.19 -14.49
N PHE A 39 -8.86 -2.51 -13.22
CA PHE A 39 -9.79 -3.33 -12.45
C PHE A 39 -11.11 -2.59 -12.28
N CYS A 40 -12.22 -3.19 -12.72
CA CYS A 40 -13.55 -2.59 -12.68
C CYS A 40 -14.63 -3.54 -12.11
N GLY A 41 -14.19 -4.70 -11.61
CA GLY A 41 -15.05 -5.70 -10.98
C GLY A 41 -15.19 -5.50 -9.48
N THR A 42 -15.54 -6.59 -8.81
CA THR A 42 -15.54 -6.72 -7.34
C THR A 42 -14.61 -7.86 -6.93
N ALA A 43 -14.38 -8.01 -5.63
CA ALA A 43 -13.60 -9.14 -5.11
C ALA A 43 -14.18 -10.51 -5.51
N SER A 44 -15.51 -10.64 -5.53
CA SER A 44 -16.22 -11.86 -5.90
C SER A 44 -16.39 -12.05 -7.41
N VAL A 45 -16.46 -10.95 -8.18
CA VAL A 45 -16.65 -10.97 -9.63
C VAL A 45 -15.60 -10.05 -10.28
N PRO A 46 -14.35 -10.51 -10.44
CA PRO A 46 -13.28 -9.69 -10.97
C PRO A 46 -13.50 -9.39 -12.46
N ALA A 47 -13.29 -8.13 -12.84
CA ALA A 47 -13.44 -7.66 -14.21
C ALA A 47 -12.39 -6.59 -14.54
N TRP A 48 -12.09 -6.46 -15.83
CA TRP A 48 -11.04 -5.59 -16.34
C TRP A 48 -11.53 -4.79 -17.55
N CYS A 49 -11.46 -3.47 -17.44
CA CYS A 49 -12.00 -2.53 -18.40
C CYS A 49 -10.89 -1.74 -19.10
N ASP A 50 -11.19 -1.17 -20.28
CA ASP A 50 -10.23 -0.41 -21.09
C ASP A 50 -10.04 1.06 -20.67
N ARG A 51 -11.06 1.59 -19.98
CA ARG A 51 -11.12 3.00 -19.60
C ARG A 51 -10.67 3.19 -18.14
N PRO A 52 -9.83 4.21 -17.86
CA PRO A 52 -9.33 4.45 -16.51
C PRO A 52 -10.45 4.97 -15.60
N GLY A 53 -11.40 5.74 -16.13
CA GLY A 53 -12.57 6.20 -15.37
C GLY A 53 -13.55 5.10 -14.96
N SER A 54 -13.36 3.86 -15.45
CA SER A 54 -14.12 2.68 -15.01
C SER A 54 -13.43 1.93 -13.88
N ALA A 55 -12.23 2.37 -13.45
CA ALA A 55 -11.47 1.72 -12.41
C ALA A 55 -12.22 1.78 -11.08
N LYS A 56 -12.27 0.65 -10.36
CA LYS A 56 -12.86 0.52 -9.04
C LYS A 56 -11.79 0.26 -8.00
N SER A 57 -12.05 0.71 -6.77
CA SER A 57 -11.19 0.44 -5.64
C SER A 57 -11.12 -1.05 -5.33
N ILE A 58 -9.91 -1.54 -5.01
CA ILE A 58 -9.71 -2.91 -4.50
C ILE A 58 -9.85 -3.01 -2.98
N LEU A 59 -9.82 -1.86 -2.31
CA LEU A 59 -9.92 -1.74 -0.86
C LEU A 59 -10.53 -0.37 -0.54
N ASN A 60 -11.49 -0.35 0.38
CA ASN A 60 -11.94 0.85 1.07
C ASN A 60 -11.94 0.51 2.55
N VAL A 61 -11.27 1.32 3.37
CA VAL A 61 -11.31 1.18 4.84
C VAL A 61 -11.95 2.45 5.38
N ALA A 62 -13.06 2.29 6.11
CA ALA A 62 -13.78 3.41 6.69
C ALA A 62 -12.83 4.28 7.53
N ASP A 63 -12.99 5.59 7.40
CA ASP A 63 -12.28 6.61 8.18
C ASP A 63 -10.75 6.56 8.08
N LYS A 64 -10.20 5.92 7.04
CA LYS A 64 -8.77 5.90 6.76
C LYS A 64 -8.44 6.52 5.41
N LYS A 65 -7.33 7.25 5.40
CA LYS A 65 -6.68 7.72 4.18
C LYS A 65 -5.21 7.27 4.21
N PHE A 66 -4.67 7.03 3.03
CA PHE A 66 -3.39 6.36 2.86
C PHE A 66 -2.40 7.25 2.12
N ALA A 67 -1.12 7.08 2.40
CA ALA A 67 -0.08 7.56 1.50
C ALA A 67 -0.30 6.93 0.11
N PRO A 68 -0.13 7.65 -1.01
CA PRO A 68 -0.46 7.15 -2.34
C PRO A 68 0.55 6.12 -2.90
N ARG A 69 1.21 5.35 -2.03
CA ARG A 69 2.31 4.44 -2.36
C ARG A 69 2.16 3.09 -1.62
N ALA A 70 1.19 2.29 -2.05
CA ALA A 70 1.01 0.93 -1.55
C ALA A 70 2.17 0.01 -1.95
N GLY A 71 2.56 -0.90 -1.05
CA GLY A 71 3.41 -2.04 -1.35
C GLY A 71 2.56 -3.30 -1.53
N MET A 72 2.81 -4.10 -2.56
CA MET A 72 2.13 -5.39 -2.75
C MET A 72 3.12 -6.45 -3.21
N SER A 73 3.12 -7.58 -2.51
CA SER A 73 4.01 -8.72 -2.78
C SER A 73 3.26 -10.04 -2.71
N TRP A 74 3.76 -11.07 -3.39
CA TRP A 74 3.24 -12.44 -3.26
C TRP A 74 3.96 -13.16 -2.13
N ASN A 75 3.21 -13.80 -1.23
CA ASN A 75 3.73 -14.67 -0.19
C ASN A 75 3.54 -16.13 -0.60
N PRO A 76 4.61 -16.83 -1.05
CA PRO A 76 4.50 -18.20 -1.53
C PRO A 76 4.23 -19.21 -0.41
N GLY A 77 4.71 -18.95 0.81
CA GLY A 77 4.49 -19.85 1.96
C GLY A 77 3.02 -19.89 2.40
N LEU A 78 2.29 -18.78 2.26
CA LEU A 78 0.86 -18.71 2.56
C LEU A 78 -0.05 -18.86 1.34
N GLY A 79 0.49 -18.76 0.13
CA GLY A 79 -0.31 -18.71 -1.09
C GLY A 79 -1.23 -17.48 -1.14
N LYS A 80 -0.77 -16.33 -0.63
CA LYS A 80 -1.56 -15.08 -0.55
C LYS A 80 -0.74 -13.87 -0.99
N PHE A 81 -1.40 -12.86 -1.54
CA PHE A 81 -0.86 -11.51 -1.66
C PHE A 81 -0.80 -10.83 -0.30
N MET A 82 0.28 -10.10 -0.05
CA MET A 82 0.44 -9.18 1.08
C MET A 82 0.33 -7.75 0.55
N LEU A 83 -0.58 -6.96 1.10
CA LEU A 83 -0.75 -5.53 0.81
C LEU A 83 -0.34 -4.74 2.05
N THR A 84 0.65 -3.87 1.88
CA THR A 84 1.19 -3.00 2.94
C THR A 84 0.80 -1.57 2.64
N LEU A 85 0.11 -0.93 3.59
CA LEU A 85 -0.42 0.42 3.45
C LEU A 85 0.07 1.29 4.60
N VAL A 86 0.54 2.48 4.26
CA VAL A 86 0.82 3.52 5.24
C VAL A 86 -0.39 4.45 5.30
N TYR A 87 -0.86 4.74 6.50
CA TYR A 87 -2.00 5.63 6.74
C TYR A 87 -1.61 6.72 7.74
N ASP A 88 -2.31 7.85 7.68
CA ASP A 88 -2.23 8.86 8.73
C ASP A 88 -3.17 8.46 9.88
N PRO A 89 -2.67 8.25 11.11
CA PRO A 89 -3.50 7.89 12.26
C PRO A 89 -4.34 9.06 12.80
N THR A 90 -4.05 10.30 12.41
CA THR A 90 -4.70 11.52 12.90
C THR A 90 -5.11 12.45 11.75
N PRO A 91 -5.87 11.99 10.73
CA PRO A 91 -6.06 12.77 9.51
C PRO A 91 -6.98 13.97 9.79
N ALA A 92 -6.40 15.10 10.21
CA ALA A 92 -7.12 16.36 10.37
C ALA A 92 -7.43 16.97 9.00
N THR A 93 -6.55 16.76 8.01
CA THR A 93 -6.71 17.25 6.63
C THR A 93 -6.22 16.22 5.60
N THR A 94 -6.29 16.53 4.30
CA THR A 94 -5.75 15.70 3.21
C THR A 94 -4.29 15.99 2.86
N ASN A 95 -3.72 17.07 3.40
CA ASN A 95 -2.37 17.54 3.09
C ASN A 95 -1.32 17.02 4.10
N ASP A 96 -1.75 16.22 5.07
CA ASP A 96 -0.90 15.67 6.11
C ASP A 96 -0.02 14.54 5.56
N SER A 97 1.26 14.56 5.93
CA SER A 97 2.25 13.60 5.46
C SER A 97 2.50 12.54 6.53
N PRO A 98 2.34 11.23 6.23
CA PRO A 98 2.61 10.17 7.19
C PRO A 98 4.11 9.86 7.33
N ARG A 99 4.99 10.70 6.77
CA ARG A 99 6.44 10.53 6.71
C ARG A 99 7.10 10.21 8.05
N PHE A 100 6.69 10.91 9.12
CA PHE A 100 7.28 10.83 10.46
C PHE A 100 6.35 10.18 11.49
N THR A 101 5.04 10.26 11.27
CA THR A 101 4.00 9.84 12.22
C THR A 101 2.97 8.89 11.59
N GLY A 102 3.29 8.31 10.45
CA GLY A 102 2.43 7.35 9.77
C GLY A 102 2.22 6.07 10.57
N GLY A 103 1.00 5.57 10.54
CA GLY A 103 0.66 4.23 10.95
C GLY A 103 0.82 3.22 9.80
N LEU A 104 0.79 1.94 10.14
CA LEU A 104 1.00 0.84 9.20
C LEU A 104 -0.15 -0.16 9.25
N MET A 105 -0.57 -0.64 8.08
CA MET A 105 -1.54 -1.71 7.93
C MET A 105 -1.00 -2.78 6.97
N VAL A 106 -1.22 -4.05 7.31
CA VAL A 106 -0.89 -5.21 6.45
C VAL A 106 -2.13 -6.06 6.26
N LEU A 107 -2.44 -6.38 5.01
CA LEU A 107 -3.58 -7.17 4.61
C LEU A 107 -3.15 -8.38 3.78
N LEU A 108 -3.91 -9.47 3.85
CA LEU A 108 -3.73 -10.67 3.04
C LEU A 108 -4.91 -10.92 2.11
N SER A 109 -4.66 -11.48 0.93
CA SER A 109 -5.73 -11.95 0.05
C SER A 109 -5.25 -13.07 -0.88
N PRO A 110 -6.08 -14.05 -1.24
CA PRO A 110 -5.73 -14.98 -2.31
C PRO A 110 -5.54 -14.31 -3.68
N ASN A 111 -6.12 -13.11 -3.90
CA ASN A 111 -6.05 -12.40 -5.17
C ASN A 111 -5.55 -10.95 -4.98
N PRO A 112 -4.93 -10.33 -6.00
CA PRO A 112 -4.42 -8.96 -5.86
C PRO A 112 -5.54 -7.90 -5.79
N TRP A 113 -6.80 -8.28 -6.02
CA TRP A 113 -7.98 -7.41 -5.93
C TRP A 113 -8.89 -7.73 -4.72
N GLY A 114 -8.44 -8.58 -3.80
CA GLY A 114 -9.24 -8.98 -2.64
C GLY A 114 -10.04 -10.29 -2.83
N PRO A 115 -10.87 -10.66 -1.84
CA PRO A 115 -11.18 -9.91 -0.62
C PRO A 115 -9.96 -9.83 0.30
N TRP A 116 -9.79 -8.69 0.97
CA TRP A 116 -8.66 -8.43 1.85
C TRP A 116 -8.99 -8.72 3.30
N GLU A 117 -8.10 -9.44 3.97
CA GLU A 117 -8.12 -9.75 5.39
C GLU A 117 -7.08 -8.87 6.09
N THR A 118 -7.46 -8.05 7.07
CA THR A 118 -6.49 -7.25 7.83
C THR A 118 -5.81 -8.16 8.86
N VAL A 119 -4.49 -8.32 8.75
CA VAL A 119 -3.69 -9.13 9.68
C VAL A 119 -2.84 -8.28 10.63
N PHE A 120 -2.66 -7.00 10.31
CA PHE A 120 -2.03 -6.03 11.19
C PHE A 120 -2.55 -4.62 10.91
N SER A 121 -2.79 -3.86 11.96
CA SER A 121 -3.05 -2.42 11.90
C SER A 121 -2.51 -1.81 13.19
N SER A 122 -1.59 -0.84 13.07
CA SER A 122 -0.90 -0.27 14.23
C SER A 122 -1.79 0.54 15.18
N GLY A 123 -2.97 1.00 14.73
CA GLY A 123 -3.85 1.93 15.45
C GLY A 123 -3.32 3.38 15.57
N THR A 124 -2.00 3.54 15.71
CA THR A 124 -1.28 4.80 15.86
C THR A 124 -0.02 4.83 14.97
N SER A 125 0.83 5.85 15.13
CA SER A 125 2.17 5.93 14.55
C SER A 125 2.95 4.63 14.79
N TRP A 126 3.63 4.13 13.77
CA TRP A 126 4.40 2.88 13.88
C TRP A 126 5.84 3.08 13.40
N PRO A 127 6.88 2.61 14.12
CA PRO A 127 6.81 1.87 15.38
C PRO A 127 6.61 2.75 16.63
N GLY A 128 6.57 4.07 16.48
CA GLY A 128 6.34 5.02 17.58
C GLY A 128 6.14 6.44 17.07
N GLY A 129 6.78 6.77 15.94
CA GLY A 129 6.69 8.08 15.30
C GLY A 129 7.64 9.09 15.93
N SER A 130 8.41 9.77 15.11
CA SER A 130 9.38 10.79 15.53
C SER A 130 9.65 11.72 14.36
N THR A 131 9.80 13.01 14.65
CA THR A 131 10.23 14.00 13.67
C THR A 131 11.76 14.04 13.51
N ALA A 132 12.50 13.31 14.36
CA ALA A 132 13.93 13.16 14.21
C ALA A 132 14.26 12.23 13.01
N VAL A 133 15.18 12.69 12.18
CA VAL A 133 15.64 11.95 10.99
C VAL A 133 16.47 10.74 11.42
N CYS A 134 16.22 9.58 10.79
CA CYS A 134 16.86 8.30 11.11
C CYS A 134 16.79 7.90 12.60
N ASP A 135 15.78 8.32 13.37
CA ASP A 135 15.70 8.03 14.81
C ASP A 135 15.59 6.52 15.06
N PRO A 136 16.62 5.88 15.65
CA PRO A 136 16.68 4.43 15.79
C PRO A 136 15.63 3.84 16.75
N ALA A 137 14.95 4.69 17.53
CA ALA A 137 13.95 4.30 18.51
C ALA A 137 12.50 4.49 18.01
N GLY A 138 12.28 5.29 16.97
CA GLY A 138 10.97 5.47 16.36
C GLY A 138 11.01 6.40 15.14
N TRP A 139 10.41 6.00 14.02
CA TRP A 139 10.56 6.75 12.75
C TRP A 139 9.27 6.90 11.91
N GLY A 140 8.12 6.41 12.41
CA GLY A 140 6.87 6.42 11.64
C GLY A 140 6.91 5.48 10.42
N ALA A 141 5.77 5.15 9.83
CA ALA A 141 5.74 4.16 8.74
C ALA A 141 6.31 4.70 7.40
N GLY A 142 6.66 5.99 7.34
CA GLY A 142 7.20 6.64 6.15
C GLY A 142 6.12 6.99 5.13
N GLU A 143 6.53 7.20 3.88
CA GLU A 143 5.60 7.43 2.78
C GLU A 143 5.25 6.16 2.01
N ARG A 144 6.03 5.10 2.23
CA ARG A 144 5.85 3.76 1.65
C ARG A 144 6.44 2.73 2.60
N ALA A 145 5.76 1.60 2.70
CA ALA A 145 6.26 0.37 3.29
C ALA A 145 6.02 -0.80 2.33
N ASP A 146 6.93 -1.77 2.34
CA ASP A 146 6.87 -2.95 1.48
C ASP A 146 7.39 -4.19 2.21
N ILE A 147 6.91 -5.37 1.82
CA ILE A 147 7.35 -6.66 2.37
C ILE A 147 7.77 -7.51 1.16
N PRO A 148 9.02 -7.38 0.68
CA PRO A 148 9.44 -8.05 -0.54
C PRO A 148 9.46 -9.57 -0.37
N THR A 149 8.91 -10.29 -1.35
CA THR A 149 8.83 -11.77 -1.36
C THR A 149 10.17 -12.46 -1.05
N LYS A 150 11.29 -11.88 -1.48
CA LYS A 150 12.64 -12.42 -1.27
C LYS A 150 13.03 -12.55 0.21
N TYR A 151 12.43 -11.76 1.09
CA TYR A 151 12.75 -11.71 2.53
C TYR A 151 11.65 -12.34 3.40
N LEU A 152 10.84 -13.22 2.81
CA LEU A 152 9.88 -14.06 3.52
C LEU A 152 10.55 -15.38 3.91
N SER A 153 10.20 -15.92 5.09
CA SER A 153 10.51 -17.30 5.43
C SER A 153 9.77 -18.27 4.51
N ALA A 154 10.23 -19.53 4.47
CA ALA A 154 9.63 -20.57 3.63
C ALA A 154 8.14 -20.81 3.93
N ASP A 155 7.74 -20.73 5.21
CA ASP A 155 6.34 -20.83 5.65
C ASP A 155 5.55 -19.52 5.46
N GLY A 156 6.22 -18.44 5.05
CA GLY A 156 5.61 -17.13 4.83
C GLY A 156 5.23 -16.36 6.09
N LYS A 157 5.53 -16.87 7.30
CA LYS A 157 5.08 -16.26 8.56
C LYS A 157 6.05 -15.23 9.12
N THR A 158 7.36 -15.39 8.86
CA THR A 158 8.39 -14.41 9.21
C THR A 158 8.73 -13.57 7.99
N PHE A 159 8.84 -12.26 8.19
CA PHE A 159 9.14 -11.34 7.10
C PHE A 159 9.94 -10.12 7.56
N TYR A 160 10.56 -9.44 6.60
CA TYR A 160 11.16 -8.12 6.82
C TYR A 160 10.36 -7.07 6.06
N LEU A 161 9.91 -6.06 6.80
CA LEU A 161 9.27 -4.88 6.25
C LEU A 161 10.31 -3.79 6.03
N PHE A 162 10.28 -3.19 4.85
CA PHE A 162 11.13 -2.09 4.43
C PHE A 162 10.26 -0.85 4.31
N SER A 163 10.69 0.25 4.90
CA SER A 163 9.97 1.53 4.86
C SER A 163 10.92 2.69 4.66
N SER A 164 10.36 3.81 4.21
CA SER A 164 11.05 5.10 4.15
C SER A 164 10.84 5.93 5.43
N GLY A 165 10.60 5.27 6.57
CA GLY A 165 10.30 5.93 7.84
C GLY A 165 11.47 6.78 8.32
N GLY A 166 11.17 7.98 8.81
CA GLY A 166 12.18 8.92 9.32
C GLY A 166 13.19 9.36 8.27
N ASP A 167 12.82 9.31 6.98
CA ASP A 167 13.68 9.60 5.82
C ASP A 167 14.85 8.67 5.59
N CYS A 168 14.79 7.47 6.15
CA CYS A 168 15.89 6.54 6.11
C CYS A 168 15.39 5.17 5.64
N LEU A 169 16.33 4.31 5.26
CA LEU A 169 16.02 2.91 5.04
C LEU A 169 15.74 2.28 6.41
N SER A 170 14.46 2.09 6.72
CA SER A 170 14.01 1.58 8.02
C SER A 170 13.44 0.18 7.84
N ILE A 171 14.02 -0.78 8.57
CA ILE A 171 13.70 -2.21 8.43
C ILE A 171 13.18 -2.74 9.76
N ALA A 172 12.05 -3.45 9.73
CA ALA A 172 11.53 -4.16 10.88
C ALA A 172 11.27 -5.63 10.56
N ARG A 173 11.53 -6.51 11.52
CA ARG A 173 11.15 -7.93 11.43
C ARG A 173 9.71 -8.09 11.92
N GLY A 174 8.88 -8.78 11.14
CA GLY A 174 7.52 -9.16 11.50
C GLY A 174 7.34 -10.67 11.61
N VAL A 175 6.38 -11.09 12.42
CA VAL A 175 5.92 -12.48 12.54
C VAL A 175 4.39 -12.47 12.55
N LEU A 176 3.77 -13.25 11.66
CA LEU A 176 2.34 -13.52 11.69
C LEU A 176 2.06 -14.58 12.76
N ILE A 177 1.29 -14.20 13.78
CA ILE A 177 0.80 -15.11 14.81
C ILE A 177 -0.62 -15.52 14.38
N GLN A 178 -0.79 -16.78 14.01
CA GLN A 178 -2.09 -17.40 13.72
C GLN A 178 -2.47 -18.32 14.86
#